data_AF-D9UIN7-F1
#
_entry.id   AF-D9UIN7-F1
#
_cell.length_a   1.000
_cell.length_b   1.000
_cell.length_c   1.000
_cell.angle_alpha   90.00
_cell.angle_beta   90.00
_cell.angle_gamma   90.00
#
_symmetry.space_group_name_H-M   'P 1'
#
loop_
_entity.id
_entity.type
_entity.pdbx_description
1 polymer ?
#
loop_
_entity_poly.entity_id
_entity_poly.type
_entity_poly.pdbx_seq_one_letter_code
_entity_poly.pdbx_strand_id
1 'polypeptide(L)'
;MLDAVVVGAGPNGLTAAVELARRGLSVAVFEAASEVGGGSRTEELTLPGFHHDPCAAAHPLGIASPAFRALPLARYGLRWLHADLPMAHPLPGGDAVVLARSIGETAASLGARDAGTYRRLVSPLLRHWDAVLRDFMALPSTALPRNPLALARFGLAGLPPAHVLLARFREDRAKAMLAGLVGHVIAPLSGPATSAVGLLFALAAHSRGWPVAAGGSGAITGALAAYLKDLGGTVETGFEVRRLDDLPPARAYLFDTSPHALARIAGLGARAYPNYRYGASVFKLDYALDGPVPWASEAARRAGTVQLGPGSRDISRALADVSRRGVPPADPFLITVQPSLVDPARAPEGKHVFWAYGHVPHGWEGDLTDVIERKIERFAPGFRDLILARATAGPPRLAARNPNYVGGDIACGAASGLQLLLRPRPTLHPYATRHPAVFLCSSATPPGPGVHGMSGHNAARAVWQALRARDAAQ
;
A
#
# COMPACT_ATOMS: atom_id res chain seq x y z
N MET A 1 4.32 1.70 35.20
CA MET A 1 4.85 0.81 34.15
C MET A 1 3.76 0.66 33.10
N LEU A 2 4.07 0.84 31.83
CA LEU A 2 3.08 0.69 30.74
C LEU A 2 2.88 -0.79 30.38
N ASP A 3 1.74 -1.12 29.78
CA ASP A 3 1.54 -2.44 29.21
C ASP A 3 2.24 -2.57 27.86
N ALA A 4 2.13 -1.55 27.02
CA ALA A 4 2.77 -1.54 25.72
C ALA A 4 3.29 -0.17 25.31
N VAL A 5 4.43 -0.17 24.61
CA VAL A 5 4.97 0.99 23.91
C VAL A 5 5.06 0.66 22.42
N VAL A 6 4.65 1.59 21.57
CA VAL A 6 4.74 1.47 20.11
C VAL A 6 5.74 2.50 19.57
N VAL A 7 6.68 2.05 18.74
CA VAL A 7 7.68 2.89 18.08
C VAL A 7 7.29 3.06 16.61
N GLY A 8 6.90 4.28 16.23
CA GLY A 8 6.39 4.66 14.91
C GLY A 8 4.88 4.84 14.90
N ALA A 9 4.40 6.02 14.48
CA ALA A 9 2.98 6.36 14.36
C ALA A 9 2.48 6.23 12.92
N GLY A 10 2.92 5.19 12.21
CA GLY A 10 2.34 4.79 10.93
C GLY A 10 0.96 4.16 11.11
N PRO A 11 0.26 3.84 10.00
CA PRO A 11 -1.07 3.23 10.07
C PRO A 11 -1.06 1.89 10.80
N ASN A 12 0.03 1.12 10.74
CA ASN A 12 0.12 -0.14 11.48
C ASN A 12 0.41 0.08 12.97
N GLY A 13 1.37 0.93 13.32
CA GLY A 13 1.69 1.26 14.70
C GLY A 13 0.49 1.81 15.46
N LEU A 14 -0.22 2.79 14.87
CA LEU A 14 -1.44 3.34 15.44
C LEU A 14 -2.56 2.29 15.56
N THR A 15 -2.70 1.39 14.57
CA THR A 15 -3.67 0.28 14.68
C THR A 15 -3.32 -0.65 15.83
N ALA A 16 -2.05 -1.00 16.00
CA ALA A 16 -1.60 -1.85 17.09
C ALA A 16 -1.90 -1.21 18.45
N ALA A 17 -1.60 0.08 18.59
CA ALA A 17 -1.88 0.85 19.79
C ALA A 17 -3.36 0.89 20.13
N VAL A 18 -4.22 1.20 19.15
CA VAL A 18 -5.69 1.21 19.32
C VAL A 18 -6.20 -0.17 19.72
N GLU A 19 -5.74 -1.25 19.08
CA GLU A 19 -6.18 -2.61 19.40
C GLU A 19 -5.81 -3.02 20.82
N LEU A 20 -4.64 -2.62 21.31
CA LEU A 20 -4.22 -2.87 22.70
C LEU A 20 -5.01 -2.00 23.69
N ALA A 21 -5.17 -0.71 23.42
CA ALA A 21 -5.91 0.22 24.27
C ALA A 21 -7.39 -0.17 24.41
N ARG A 22 -8.03 -0.65 23.33
CA ARG A 22 -9.41 -1.20 23.37
C ARG A 22 -9.59 -2.41 24.29
N ARG A 23 -8.48 -3.07 24.65
CA ARG A 23 -8.47 -4.21 25.59
C ARG A 23 -8.13 -3.77 27.01
N GLY A 24 -8.11 -2.46 27.28
CA GLY A 24 -7.83 -1.88 28.59
C GLY A 24 -6.34 -1.80 28.94
N LEU A 25 -5.45 -2.00 27.96
CA LEU A 25 -4.01 -1.88 28.18
C LEU A 25 -3.58 -0.42 28.11
N SER A 26 -2.64 -0.03 28.97
CA SER A 26 -1.97 1.27 28.92
C SER A 26 -0.95 1.33 27.78
N VAL A 27 -1.11 2.27 26.85
CA VAL A 27 -0.31 2.35 25.63
C VAL A 27 0.23 3.76 25.38
N ALA A 28 1.52 3.85 25.04
CA ALA A 28 2.14 5.06 24.51
C ALA A 28 2.76 4.80 23.12
N VAL A 29 2.64 5.77 22.22
CA VAL A 29 3.22 5.74 20.87
C VAL A 29 4.27 6.83 20.74
N PHE A 30 5.44 6.51 20.20
CA PHE A 30 6.52 7.47 19.94
C PHE A 30 6.78 7.60 18.45
N GLU A 31 6.84 8.82 17.93
CA GLU A 31 7.03 9.16 16.52
C GLU A 31 8.16 10.17 16.36
N ALA A 32 9.09 9.88 15.44
CA ALA A 32 10.26 10.71 15.21
C ALA A 32 9.92 12.04 14.51
N ALA A 33 8.94 12.04 13.61
CA ALA A 33 8.50 13.26 12.95
C ALA A 33 7.62 14.12 13.85
N SER A 34 7.43 15.39 13.48
CA SER A 34 6.53 16.32 14.16
C SER A 34 5.05 15.92 14.08
N GLU A 35 4.70 15.00 13.18
CA GLU A 35 3.33 14.55 12.94
C GLU A 35 3.26 13.04 12.73
N VAL A 36 2.12 12.45 13.07
CA VAL A 36 1.84 11.04 12.79
C VAL A 36 1.72 10.76 11.29
N GLY A 37 1.68 9.49 10.91
CA GLY A 37 1.15 9.07 9.62
C GLY A 37 2.09 8.17 8.80
N GLY A 38 3.40 8.32 8.94
CA GLY A 38 4.37 7.59 8.13
C GLY A 38 4.07 7.69 6.63
N GLY A 39 3.75 6.57 5.99
CA GLY A 39 3.35 6.53 4.57
C GLY A 39 1.92 6.98 4.25
N SER A 40 1.14 7.34 5.26
CA SER A 40 -0.25 7.80 5.17
C SER A 40 -0.35 9.22 5.71
N ARG A 41 0.33 10.14 5.04
CA ARG A 41 0.33 11.59 5.31
C ARG A 41 -0.30 12.36 4.15
N THR A 42 -0.65 13.60 4.43
CA THR A 42 -1.12 14.58 3.45
C THR A 42 -0.47 15.92 3.75
N GLU A 43 0.16 16.55 2.77
CA GLU A 43 1.03 17.71 2.97
C GLU A 43 0.99 18.67 1.77
N GLU A 44 1.26 19.96 2.00
CA GLU A 44 1.39 20.96 0.94
C GLU A 44 2.79 20.92 0.31
N LEU A 45 3.00 19.96 -0.59
CA LEU A 45 4.32 19.75 -1.22
C LEU A 45 4.70 20.75 -2.32
N THR A 46 3.71 21.43 -2.92
CA THR A 46 3.95 22.29 -4.09
C THR A 46 3.62 23.76 -3.82
N LEU A 47 2.34 24.13 -3.84
CA LEU A 47 1.84 25.48 -3.63
C LEU A 47 0.85 25.47 -2.44
N PRO A 48 0.68 26.61 -1.74
CA PRO A 48 -0.33 26.73 -0.68
C PRO A 48 -1.73 26.35 -1.18
N GLY A 49 -2.48 25.61 -0.37
CA GLY A 49 -3.82 25.09 -0.68
C GLY A 49 -3.84 23.82 -1.55
N PHE A 50 -2.69 23.32 -2.01
CA PHE A 50 -2.60 22.05 -2.76
C PHE A 50 -2.11 20.94 -1.86
N HIS A 51 -3.02 20.06 -1.45
CA HIS A 51 -2.74 18.96 -0.54
C HIS A 51 -2.40 17.69 -1.31
N HIS A 52 -1.20 17.15 -1.08
CA HIS A 52 -0.67 15.96 -1.76
C HIS A 52 -0.50 14.81 -0.78
N ASP A 53 -0.68 13.57 -1.24
CA ASP A 53 -0.33 12.39 -0.46
C ASP A 53 1.06 11.91 -0.87
N PRO A 54 2.11 12.09 -0.05
CA PRO A 54 3.50 11.87 -0.47
C PRO A 54 3.84 10.40 -0.75
N CYS A 55 3.00 9.46 -0.31
CA CYS A 55 3.17 8.03 -0.54
C CYS A 55 1.85 7.38 -0.97
N ALA A 56 1.05 6.81 -0.06
CA ALA A 56 -0.21 6.16 -0.42
C ALA A 56 -1.34 7.18 -0.63
N ALA A 57 -2.19 7.01 -1.64
CA ALA A 57 -3.31 7.93 -1.92
C ALA A 57 -4.66 7.22 -2.16
N ALA A 58 -4.66 6.12 -2.91
CA ALA A 58 -5.84 5.26 -3.08
C ALA A 58 -5.76 4.06 -2.11
N HIS A 59 -6.89 3.71 -1.49
CA HIS A 59 -6.95 2.81 -0.33
C HIS A 59 -7.89 1.61 -0.51
N PRO A 60 -7.74 0.80 -1.58
CA PRO A 60 -8.62 -0.35 -1.83
C PRO A 60 -8.59 -1.40 -0.71
N LEU A 61 -7.41 -1.64 -0.14
CA LEU A 61 -7.25 -2.56 1.00
C LEU A 61 -7.57 -1.88 2.34
N GLY A 62 -7.48 -0.55 2.41
CA GLY A 62 -7.83 0.23 3.60
C GLY A 62 -9.33 0.15 3.90
N ILE A 63 -10.19 0.51 2.95
CA ILE A 63 -11.65 0.41 3.11
C ILE A 63 -12.12 -1.03 3.32
N ALA A 64 -11.41 -2.01 2.76
CA ALA A 64 -11.75 -3.42 2.89
C ALA A 64 -11.19 -4.06 4.17
N SER A 65 -10.25 -3.41 4.86
CA SER A 65 -9.51 -3.96 5.98
C SER A 65 -10.42 -4.40 7.13
N PRO A 66 -10.32 -5.67 7.58
CA PRO A 66 -10.97 -6.12 8.80
C PRO A 66 -10.60 -5.28 10.03
N ALA A 67 -9.35 -4.82 10.13
CA ALA A 67 -8.90 -4.01 11.26
C ALA A 67 -9.64 -2.66 11.28
N PHE A 68 -9.60 -1.89 10.19
CA PHE A 68 -10.26 -0.58 10.15
C PHE A 68 -11.79 -0.67 10.24
N ARG A 69 -12.40 -1.69 9.64
CA ARG A 69 -13.86 -1.89 9.70
C ARG A 69 -14.37 -2.24 11.10
N ALA A 70 -13.51 -2.78 11.97
CA ALA A 70 -13.86 -3.10 13.35
C ALA A 70 -13.73 -1.90 14.30
N LEU A 71 -13.29 -0.74 13.79
CA LEU A 71 -13.06 0.49 14.53
C LEU A 71 -14.08 1.56 14.12
N PRO A 72 -14.53 2.42 15.05
CA PRO A 72 -15.50 3.48 14.77
C PRO A 72 -14.85 4.72 14.12
N LEU A 73 -13.94 4.54 13.15
CA LEU A 73 -13.13 5.63 12.57
C LEU A 73 -13.95 6.74 11.90
N ALA A 74 -15.15 6.42 11.42
CA ALA A 74 -16.07 7.43 10.88
C ALA A 74 -16.50 8.47 11.93
N ARG A 75 -16.58 8.10 13.21
CA ARG A 75 -16.84 9.04 14.32
C ARG A 75 -15.69 10.04 14.52
N TYR A 76 -14.50 9.67 14.03
CA TYR A 76 -13.28 10.47 14.09
C TYR A 76 -12.94 11.11 12.74
N GLY A 77 -13.93 11.28 11.86
CA GLY A 77 -13.82 12.05 10.61
C GLY A 77 -13.39 11.25 9.38
N LEU A 78 -13.05 9.97 9.50
CA LEU A 78 -12.66 9.17 8.31
C LEU A 78 -13.86 8.93 7.40
N ARG A 79 -13.80 9.52 6.20
CA ARG A 79 -14.74 9.28 5.10
C ARG A 79 -14.01 8.81 3.85
N TRP A 80 -14.61 7.85 3.15
CA TRP A 80 -14.10 7.33 1.89
C TRP A 80 -14.84 7.98 0.72
N LEU A 81 -14.10 8.51 -0.25
CA LEU A 81 -14.63 9.13 -1.46
C LEU A 81 -14.25 8.27 -2.65
N HIS A 82 -15.19 8.08 -3.58
CA HIS A 82 -15.00 7.18 -4.71
C HIS A 82 -15.22 7.90 -6.02
N ALA A 83 -14.27 7.73 -6.94
CA ALA A 83 -14.48 8.09 -8.35
C ALA A 83 -15.51 7.14 -8.99
N ASP A 84 -16.05 7.58 -10.12
CA ASP A 84 -16.92 6.77 -11.00
C ASP A 84 -16.26 5.43 -11.29
N LEU A 85 -15.02 5.48 -11.78
CA LEU A 85 -14.21 4.32 -12.07
C LEU A 85 -13.07 4.20 -11.06
N PRO A 86 -12.91 3.04 -10.39
CA PRO A 86 -11.74 2.76 -9.57
C PRO A 86 -10.43 2.95 -10.34
N MET A 87 -10.33 2.36 -11.54
CA MET A 87 -9.13 2.46 -12.36
C MET A 87 -9.43 2.41 -13.86
N ALA A 88 -8.66 3.15 -14.66
CA ALA A 88 -8.59 3.03 -16.11
C ALA A 88 -7.15 2.84 -16.59
N HIS A 89 -7.00 2.13 -17.70
CA HIS A 89 -5.75 1.87 -18.39
C HIS A 89 -5.87 2.37 -19.84
N PRO A 90 -5.49 3.63 -20.12
CA PRO A 90 -5.50 4.20 -21.45
C PRO A 90 -4.67 3.38 -22.45
N LEU A 91 -5.22 3.21 -23.64
CA LEU A 91 -4.54 2.60 -24.78
C LEU A 91 -4.19 3.68 -25.81
N PRO A 92 -3.19 3.44 -26.67
CA PRO A 92 -2.95 4.32 -27.82
C PRO A 92 -4.23 4.48 -28.65
N GLY A 93 -4.55 5.71 -29.08
CA GLY A 93 -5.73 6.01 -29.89
C GLY A 93 -6.98 6.46 -29.11
N GLY A 94 -6.88 6.65 -27.80
CA GLY A 94 -7.96 7.25 -26.98
C GLY A 94 -8.94 6.26 -26.35
N ASP A 95 -8.85 4.97 -26.69
CA ASP A 95 -9.57 3.90 -25.99
C ASP A 95 -8.95 3.62 -24.61
N ALA A 96 -9.64 2.89 -23.74
CA ALA A 96 -9.12 2.43 -22.46
C ALA A 96 -9.74 1.12 -22.00
N VAL A 97 -8.97 0.35 -21.23
CA VAL A 97 -9.52 -0.73 -20.42
C VAL A 97 -9.95 -0.16 -19.07
N VAL A 98 -11.10 -0.57 -18.56
CA VAL A 98 -11.60 -0.06 -17.28
C VAL A 98 -11.69 -1.19 -16.27
N LEU A 99 -11.28 -0.92 -15.04
CA LEU A 99 -11.58 -1.73 -13.88
C LEU A 99 -12.66 -1.02 -13.07
N ALA A 100 -13.90 -1.35 -13.39
CA ALA A 100 -15.11 -0.83 -12.75
C ALA A 100 -15.50 -1.65 -11.53
N ARG A 101 -16.40 -1.12 -10.69
CA ARG A 101 -17.01 -1.94 -9.61
C ARG A 101 -17.86 -3.07 -10.19
N SER A 102 -18.52 -2.82 -11.32
CA SER A 102 -19.23 -3.84 -12.09
C SER A 102 -18.27 -4.79 -12.79
N ILE A 103 -18.43 -6.10 -12.54
CA ILE A 103 -17.74 -7.14 -13.32
C ILE A 103 -18.17 -7.04 -14.80
N GLY A 104 -19.44 -6.72 -15.06
CA GLY A 104 -19.99 -6.64 -16.42
C GLY A 104 -19.30 -5.58 -17.27
N GLU A 105 -19.16 -4.38 -16.71
CA GLU A 105 -18.51 -3.22 -17.34
C GLU A 105 -17.01 -3.47 -17.56
N THR A 106 -16.32 -3.98 -16.53
CA THR A 106 -14.90 -4.38 -16.67
C THR A 106 -14.75 -5.40 -17.78
N ALA A 107 -15.54 -6.48 -17.75
CA ALA A 107 -15.50 -7.53 -18.76
C ALA A 107 -15.79 -7.00 -20.17
N ALA A 108 -16.69 -6.03 -20.33
CA ALA A 108 -16.98 -5.42 -21.63
C ALA A 108 -15.76 -4.68 -22.19
N SER A 109 -14.99 -3.98 -21.35
CA SER A 109 -13.79 -3.25 -21.79
C SER A 109 -12.61 -4.15 -22.20
N LEU A 110 -12.59 -5.41 -21.75
CA LEU A 110 -11.52 -6.37 -22.03
C LEU A 110 -11.58 -6.98 -23.45
N GLY A 111 -12.63 -6.67 -24.21
CA GLY A 111 -12.86 -7.24 -25.54
C GLY A 111 -13.68 -8.53 -25.51
N ALA A 112 -14.35 -8.81 -26.63
CA ALA A 112 -15.33 -9.89 -26.73
C ALA A 112 -14.72 -11.28 -26.47
N ARG A 113 -13.43 -11.47 -26.74
CA ARG A 113 -12.78 -12.78 -26.59
C ARG A 113 -12.40 -13.10 -25.14
N ASP A 114 -12.25 -12.05 -24.31
CA ASP A 114 -11.74 -12.18 -22.95
C ASP A 114 -12.77 -11.85 -21.85
N ALA A 115 -13.88 -11.20 -22.20
CA ALA A 115 -14.97 -10.90 -21.27
C ALA A 115 -15.44 -12.12 -20.47
N GLY A 116 -15.65 -13.26 -21.15
CA GLY A 116 -16.07 -14.51 -20.52
C GLY A 116 -15.00 -15.12 -19.60
N THR A 117 -13.73 -15.03 -19.99
CA THR A 117 -12.59 -15.51 -19.20
C THR A 117 -12.47 -14.74 -17.89
N TYR A 118 -12.58 -13.41 -17.96
CA TYR A 118 -12.54 -12.56 -16.77
C TYR A 118 -13.67 -12.87 -15.79
N ARG A 119 -14.91 -12.99 -16.30
CA ARG A 119 -16.09 -13.31 -15.47
C ARG A 119 -15.92 -14.64 -14.74
N ARG A 120 -15.44 -15.69 -15.43
CA ARG A 120 -15.20 -17.00 -14.83
C ARG A 120 -14.10 -16.98 -13.77
N LEU A 121 -13.08 -16.14 -13.95
CA LEU A 121 -11.99 -15.97 -12.99
C LEU A 121 -12.44 -15.23 -11.72
N VAL A 122 -13.13 -14.09 -11.88
CA VAL A 122 -13.39 -13.16 -10.77
C VAL A 122 -14.66 -13.50 -10.00
N SER A 123 -15.75 -13.88 -10.68
CA SER A 123 -17.07 -14.03 -10.03
C SER A 123 -17.08 -15.05 -8.87
N PRO A 124 -16.44 -16.23 -8.97
CA PRO A 124 -16.44 -17.20 -7.87
C PRO A 124 -15.65 -16.72 -6.64
N LEU A 125 -14.58 -15.95 -6.87
CA LEU A 125 -13.74 -15.39 -5.82
C LEU A 125 -14.44 -14.22 -5.14
N LEU A 126 -15.11 -13.35 -5.90
CA LEU A 126 -15.80 -12.18 -5.37
C LEU A 126 -16.95 -12.57 -4.43
N ARG A 127 -17.70 -13.65 -4.73
CA ARG A 127 -18.78 -14.16 -3.86
C ARG A 127 -18.32 -14.45 -2.43
N HIS A 128 -17.04 -14.77 -2.24
CA HIS A 128 -16.46 -15.08 -0.94
C HIS A 128 -15.41 -14.06 -0.51
N TRP A 129 -15.44 -12.84 -1.07
CA TRP A 129 -14.41 -11.83 -0.89
C TRP A 129 -14.08 -11.52 0.57
N ASP A 130 -15.08 -11.23 1.41
CA ASP A 130 -14.83 -10.88 2.82
C ASP A 130 -14.17 -12.05 3.59
N ALA A 131 -14.42 -13.30 3.19
CA ALA A 131 -13.77 -14.47 3.78
C ALA A 131 -12.34 -14.64 3.25
N VAL A 132 -12.15 -14.55 1.93
CA VAL A 132 -10.83 -14.63 1.27
C VAL A 132 -9.90 -13.54 1.80
N LEU A 133 -10.36 -12.29 1.83
CA LEU A 133 -9.58 -11.16 2.31
C LEU A 133 -9.22 -11.33 3.78
N ARG A 134 -10.18 -11.72 4.63
CA ARG A 134 -9.90 -11.95 6.07
C ARG A 134 -8.85 -13.02 6.26
N ASP A 135 -9.02 -14.18 5.62
CA ASP A 135 -8.11 -15.31 5.80
C ASP A 135 -6.73 -14.98 5.21
N PHE A 136 -6.66 -14.32 4.04
CA PHE A 136 -5.41 -13.83 3.44
C PHE A 136 -4.70 -12.81 4.35
N MET A 137 -5.43 -11.83 4.90
CA MET A 137 -4.88 -10.77 5.74
C MET A 137 -4.51 -11.24 7.16
N ALA A 138 -4.98 -12.41 7.58
CA ALA A 138 -4.66 -13.01 8.87
C ALA A 138 -3.44 -13.93 8.82
N LEU A 139 -2.92 -14.29 7.63
CA LEU A 139 -1.78 -15.19 7.51
C LEU A 139 -0.46 -14.52 7.91
N PRO A 140 0.47 -15.23 8.57
CA PRO A 140 0.29 -16.54 9.21
C PRO A 140 -0.43 -16.36 10.55
N SER A 141 -1.63 -16.95 10.63
CA SER A 141 -2.37 -17.09 11.88
C SER A 141 -2.25 -18.54 12.32
N THR A 142 -2.05 -18.77 13.61
CA THR A 142 -2.11 -20.11 14.20
C THR A 142 -3.54 -20.67 14.24
N ALA A 143 -4.55 -19.83 13.99
CA ALA A 143 -5.94 -20.25 13.86
C ALA A 143 -6.28 -20.76 12.45
N LEU A 144 -7.10 -21.82 12.39
CA LEU A 144 -7.63 -22.39 11.15
C LEU A 144 -8.41 -21.34 10.33
N PRO A 145 -8.30 -21.37 8.99
CA PRO A 145 -9.05 -20.47 8.12
C PRO A 145 -10.55 -20.71 8.28
N ARG A 146 -11.35 -19.64 8.27
CA ARG A 146 -12.81 -19.77 8.41
C ARG A 146 -13.46 -20.33 7.16
N ASN A 147 -12.88 -20.10 5.99
CA ASN A 147 -13.35 -20.67 4.73
C ASN A 147 -12.19 -21.30 3.94
N PRO A 148 -11.76 -22.52 4.29
CA PRO A 148 -10.63 -23.18 3.64
C PRO A 148 -10.85 -23.40 2.15
N LEU A 149 -12.08 -23.66 1.71
CA LEU A 149 -12.40 -23.87 0.29
C LEU A 149 -12.26 -22.59 -0.53
N ALA A 150 -12.72 -21.45 -0.01
CA ALA A 150 -12.56 -20.17 -0.68
C ALA A 150 -11.09 -19.75 -0.74
N LEU A 151 -10.34 -19.93 0.36
CA LEU A 151 -8.91 -19.67 0.41
C LEU A 151 -8.13 -20.58 -0.55
N ALA A 152 -8.47 -21.87 -0.62
CA ALA A 152 -7.86 -22.83 -1.56
C ALA A 152 -8.15 -22.44 -3.02
N ARG A 153 -9.39 -22.05 -3.35
CA ARG A 153 -9.75 -21.54 -4.69
C ARG A 153 -8.97 -20.28 -5.04
N PHE A 154 -8.82 -19.35 -4.11
CA PHE A 154 -7.98 -18.18 -4.29
C PHE A 154 -6.52 -18.58 -4.50
N GLY A 155 -5.99 -19.52 -3.71
CA GLY A 155 -4.64 -20.06 -3.84
C GLY A 155 -4.37 -20.71 -5.21
N LEU A 156 -5.31 -21.49 -5.74
CA LEU A 156 -5.20 -22.11 -7.08
C LEU A 156 -5.09 -21.06 -8.20
N ALA A 157 -5.74 -19.91 -8.04
CA ALA A 157 -5.65 -18.81 -9.00
C ALA A 157 -4.47 -17.86 -8.72
N GLY A 158 -4.07 -17.71 -7.46
CA GLY A 158 -3.14 -16.69 -6.98
C GLY A 158 -1.70 -17.15 -6.77
N LEU A 159 -1.45 -18.42 -6.45
CA LEU A 159 -0.09 -18.97 -6.26
C LEU A 159 0.74 -19.02 -7.55
N PRO A 160 0.17 -19.34 -8.73
CA PRO A 160 0.95 -19.30 -9.97
C PRO A 160 1.50 -17.90 -10.26
N PRO A 161 2.65 -17.79 -10.93
CA PRO A 161 3.15 -16.51 -11.41
C PRO A 161 2.15 -15.79 -12.33
N ALA A 162 2.15 -14.45 -12.30
CA ALA A 162 1.22 -13.62 -13.06
C ALA A 162 1.25 -13.90 -14.57
N HIS A 163 2.39 -14.21 -15.17
CA HIS A 163 2.44 -14.55 -16.60
C HIS A 163 1.59 -15.79 -16.97
N VAL A 164 1.40 -16.74 -16.04
CA VAL A 164 0.52 -17.90 -16.21
C VAL A 164 -0.95 -17.47 -16.19
N LEU A 165 -1.31 -16.54 -15.29
CA LEU A 165 -2.65 -15.95 -15.25
C LEU A 165 -2.94 -15.18 -16.54
N LEU A 166 -2.00 -14.36 -17.00
CA LEU A 166 -2.10 -13.56 -18.23
C LEU A 166 -2.23 -14.43 -19.48
N ALA A 167 -1.61 -15.61 -19.51
CA ALA A 167 -1.71 -16.55 -20.63
C ALA A 167 -3.13 -17.09 -20.88
N ARG A 168 -4.05 -16.95 -19.90
CA ARG A 168 -5.48 -17.30 -20.06
C ARG A 168 -6.23 -16.32 -20.97
N PHE A 169 -5.68 -15.14 -21.18
CA PHE A 169 -6.29 -14.06 -21.95
C PHE A 169 -5.73 -14.03 -23.38
N ARG A 170 -6.55 -13.66 -24.37
CA ARG A 170 -6.16 -13.61 -25.78
C ARG A 170 -5.68 -12.21 -26.18
N GLU A 171 -6.39 -11.18 -25.75
CA GLU A 171 -6.17 -9.80 -26.14
C GLU A 171 -5.15 -9.11 -25.23
N ASP A 172 -4.27 -8.28 -25.79
CA ASP A 172 -3.24 -7.62 -24.97
C ASP A 172 -3.84 -6.59 -24.01
N ARG A 173 -4.98 -5.98 -24.35
CA ARG A 173 -5.71 -5.05 -23.49
C ARG A 173 -6.02 -5.65 -22.10
N ALA A 174 -6.48 -6.90 -22.05
CA ALA A 174 -6.77 -7.58 -20.80
C ALA A 174 -5.49 -7.94 -20.02
N LYS A 175 -4.43 -8.34 -20.73
CA LYS A 175 -3.12 -8.64 -20.14
C LYS A 175 -2.46 -7.40 -19.58
N ALA A 176 -2.59 -6.25 -20.25
CA ALA A 176 -2.01 -4.98 -19.85
C ALA A 176 -2.63 -4.50 -18.53
N MET A 177 -3.97 -4.54 -18.43
CA MET A 177 -4.68 -4.23 -17.19
C MET A 177 -4.20 -5.14 -16.04
N LEU A 178 -4.18 -6.46 -16.24
CA LEU A 178 -3.75 -7.40 -15.20
C LEU A 178 -2.27 -7.25 -14.83
N ALA A 179 -1.39 -7.01 -15.81
CA ALA A 179 0.02 -6.72 -15.57
C ALA A 179 0.20 -5.44 -14.73
N GLY A 180 -0.58 -4.40 -15.01
CA GLY A 180 -0.54 -3.15 -14.27
C GLY A 180 -1.01 -3.29 -12.82
N LEU A 181 -2.03 -4.13 -12.57
CA LEU A 181 -2.45 -4.49 -11.21
C LEU A 181 -1.32 -5.19 -10.43
N VAL A 182 -0.61 -6.12 -11.07
CA VAL A 182 0.56 -6.77 -10.46
C VAL A 182 1.73 -5.79 -10.31
N GLY A 183 1.85 -4.80 -11.18
CA GLY A 183 2.90 -3.79 -11.13
C GLY A 183 2.99 -3.01 -9.82
N HIS A 184 1.90 -2.97 -9.03
CA HIS A 184 1.86 -2.30 -7.73
C HIS A 184 2.83 -2.90 -6.68
N VAL A 185 3.34 -4.13 -6.87
CA VAL A 185 4.32 -4.74 -5.94
C VAL A 185 5.76 -4.68 -6.42
N ILE A 186 6.04 -4.01 -7.55
CA ILE A 186 7.39 -3.77 -8.06
C ILE A 186 8.24 -5.05 -8.14
N ALA A 187 7.64 -6.13 -8.68
CA ALA A 187 8.28 -7.43 -8.84
C ALA A 187 8.04 -8.00 -10.24
N PRO A 188 8.90 -8.92 -10.73
CA PRO A 188 8.70 -9.53 -12.04
C PRO A 188 7.40 -10.33 -12.08
N LEU A 189 6.70 -10.31 -13.22
CA LEU A 189 5.48 -11.12 -13.44
C LEU A 189 5.72 -12.64 -13.41
N SER A 190 6.99 -13.06 -13.40
CA SER A 190 7.42 -14.45 -13.23
C SER A 190 7.61 -14.87 -11.77
N GLY A 191 7.49 -13.95 -10.81
CA GLY A 191 7.63 -14.25 -9.40
C GLY A 191 6.49 -15.15 -8.87
N PRO A 192 6.77 -16.03 -7.91
CA PRO A 192 5.73 -16.86 -7.28
C PRO A 192 4.68 -15.98 -6.59
N ALA A 193 3.43 -16.44 -6.57
CA ALA A 193 2.28 -15.78 -5.95
C ALA A 193 1.95 -14.34 -6.44
N THR A 194 2.58 -13.87 -7.51
CA THR A 194 2.31 -12.53 -8.07
C THR A 194 0.89 -12.39 -8.64
N SER A 195 0.26 -13.50 -9.07
CA SER A 195 -1.16 -13.50 -9.48
C SER A 195 -2.08 -13.12 -8.32
N ALA A 196 -1.76 -13.52 -7.08
CA ALA A 196 -2.58 -13.23 -5.91
C ALA A 196 -2.73 -11.71 -5.72
N VAL A 197 -1.66 -10.95 -5.94
CA VAL A 197 -1.67 -9.47 -5.86
C VAL A 197 -2.62 -8.88 -6.90
N GLY A 198 -2.47 -9.24 -8.16
CA GLY A 198 -3.33 -8.73 -9.23
C GLY A 198 -4.80 -9.07 -9.01
N LEU A 199 -5.09 -10.29 -8.57
CA LEU A 199 -6.44 -10.73 -8.21
C LEU A 199 -6.99 -9.97 -7.01
N LEU A 200 -6.17 -9.74 -5.98
CA LEU A 200 -6.59 -8.99 -4.78
C LEU A 200 -7.02 -7.57 -5.15
N PHE A 201 -6.25 -6.88 -5.99
CA PHE A 201 -6.58 -5.53 -6.46
C PHE A 201 -7.83 -5.50 -7.35
N ALA A 202 -7.98 -6.47 -8.27
CA ALA A 202 -9.18 -6.61 -9.10
C ALA A 202 -10.43 -6.86 -8.24
N LEU A 203 -10.35 -7.79 -7.29
CA LEU A 203 -11.46 -8.12 -6.39
C LEU A 203 -11.80 -6.96 -5.45
N ALA A 204 -10.81 -6.23 -4.96
CA ALA A 204 -11.02 -5.03 -4.14
C ALA A 204 -11.80 -3.95 -4.92
N ALA A 205 -11.46 -3.74 -6.21
CA ALA A 205 -12.19 -2.82 -7.07
C ALA A 205 -13.68 -3.19 -7.19
N HIS A 206 -13.97 -4.47 -7.43
CA HIS A 206 -15.35 -4.95 -7.54
C HIS A 206 -16.11 -4.93 -6.23
N SER A 207 -15.45 -5.19 -5.11
CA SER A 207 -16.12 -5.25 -3.81
C SER A 207 -16.43 -3.86 -3.26
N ARG A 208 -15.39 -3.01 -3.10
CA ARG A 208 -15.53 -1.70 -2.44
C ARG A 208 -14.89 -0.56 -3.22
N GLY A 209 -14.43 -0.80 -4.45
CA GLY A 209 -13.75 0.22 -5.24
C GLY A 209 -12.39 0.60 -4.66
N TRP A 210 -11.77 1.63 -5.25
CA TRP A 210 -10.47 2.16 -4.86
C TRP A 210 -10.63 3.61 -4.38
N PRO A 211 -11.15 3.82 -3.16
CA PRO A 211 -11.42 5.16 -2.68
C PRO A 211 -10.15 5.93 -2.33
N VAL A 212 -10.28 7.25 -2.27
CA VAL A 212 -9.39 8.13 -1.51
C VAL A 212 -10.04 8.45 -0.16
N ALA A 213 -9.26 8.84 0.83
CA ALA A 213 -9.80 9.36 2.09
C ALA A 213 -10.08 10.87 1.93
N ALA A 214 -11.22 11.35 2.41
CA ALA A 214 -11.58 12.77 2.38
C ALA A 214 -10.55 13.60 3.17
N GLY A 215 -10.09 14.70 2.59
CA GLY A 215 -8.97 15.49 3.09
C GLY A 215 -7.60 14.83 2.88
N GLY A 216 -7.55 13.52 2.62
CA GLY A 216 -6.34 12.78 2.29
C GLY A 216 -6.00 11.59 3.13
N SER A 217 -4.91 10.93 2.78
CA SER A 217 -4.39 9.76 3.48
C SER A 217 -4.06 10.04 4.95
N GLY A 218 -3.71 11.29 5.29
CA GLY A 218 -3.55 11.73 6.68
C GLY A 218 -4.80 11.54 7.53
N ALA A 219 -6.00 11.58 6.95
CA ALA A 219 -7.26 11.40 7.68
C ALA A 219 -7.40 10.00 8.31
N ILE A 220 -6.76 8.97 7.71
CA ILE A 220 -6.77 7.60 8.26
C ILE A 220 -6.01 7.53 9.58
N THR A 221 -4.80 8.08 9.59
CA THR A 221 -3.91 8.07 10.76
C THR A 221 -4.34 9.09 11.80
N GLY A 222 -4.87 10.24 11.38
CA GLY A 222 -5.56 11.20 12.25
C GLY A 222 -6.74 10.57 13.00
N ALA A 223 -7.62 9.83 12.30
CA ALA A 223 -8.74 9.14 12.93
C ALA A 223 -8.29 8.05 13.92
N LEU A 224 -7.24 7.30 13.60
CA LEU A 224 -6.66 6.30 14.51
C LEU A 224 -6.05 6.96 15.76
N ALA A 225 -5.30 8.05 15.60
CA ALA A 225 -4.68 8.77 16.70
C ALA A 225 -5.73 9.42 17.62
N ALA A 226 -6.77 10.02 17.05
CA ALA A 226 -7.90 10.58 17.81
C ALA A 226 -8.63 9.49 18.61
N TYR A 227 -8.88 8.33 17.99
CA TYR A 227 -9.51 7.22 18.70
C TYR A 227 -8.61 6.63 19.79
N LEU A 228 -7.29 6.53 19.55
CA LEU A 228 -6.35 6.10 20.58
C LEU A 228 -6.39 7.02 21.81
N LYS A 229 -6.47 8.33 21.59
CA LYS A 229 -6.57 9.33 22.66
C LYS A 229 -7.87 9.18 23.46
N ASP A 230 -9.00 8.93 22.79
CA ASP A 230 -10.29 8.65 23.44
C ASP A 230 -10.23 7.39 24.34
N LEU A 231 -9.43 6.40 23.95
CA LEU A 231 -9.17 5.20 24.75
C LEU A 231 -8.14 5.40 25.87
N GLY A 232 -7.61 6.62 26.04
CA GLY A 232 -6.61 6.96 27.06
C GLY A 232 -5.15 6.64 26.68
N GLY A 233 -4.88 6.28 25.43
CA GLY A 233 -3.51 6.13 24.93
C GLY A 233 -2.87 7.47 24.58
N THR A 234 -1.53 7.52 24.59
CA THR A 234 -0.76 8.73 24.27
C THR A 234 0.03 8.59 22.96
N VAL A 235 0.27 9.73 22.31
CA VAL A 235 1.14 9.83 21.13
C VAL A 235 2.11 10.99 21.36
N GLU A 236 3.41 10.68 21.34
CA GLU A 236 4.50 11.64 21.46
C GLU A 236 5.22 11.75 20.11
N THR A 237 5.14 12.92 19.50
CA THR A 237 5.78 13.26 18.22
C THR A 237 7.07 14.05 18.44
N GLY A 238 7.97 14.06 17.46
CA GLY A 238 9.27 14.72 17.55
C GLY A 238 10.29 13.97 18.41
N PHE A 239 10.02 12.71 18.76
CA PHE A 239 10.90 11.89 19.59
C PHE A 239 11.48 10.73 18.79
N GLU A 240 12.74 10.87 18.38
CA GLU A 240 13.46 9.79 17.68
C GLU A 240 13.99 8.77 18.70
N VAL A 241 13.37 7.58 18.72
CA VAL A 241 13.84 6.45 19.53
C VAL A 241 15.10 5.86 18.90
N ARG A 242 16.24 5.96 19.59
CA ARG A 242 17.54 5.46 19.09
C ARG A 242 17.94 4.14 19.74
N ARG A 243 17.51 3.92 20.98
CA ARG A 243 17.76 2.73 21.80
C ARG A 243 16.51 2.37 22.60
N LEU A 244 16.38 1.09 22.98
CA LEU A 244 15.28 0.62 23.81
C LEU A 244 15.18 1.35 25.16
N ASP A 245 16.33 1.72 25.73
CA ASP A 245 16.41 2.45 27.01
C ASP A 245 15.93 3.90 26.94
N ASP A 246 15.72 4.44 25.74
CA ASP A 246 15.13 5.78 25.55
C ASP A 246 13.60 5.74 25.83
N LEU A 247 13.00 4.55 25.96
CA LEU A 247 11.56 4.35 26.15
C LEU A 247 11.20 4.12 27.62
N PRO A 248 9.99 4.52 28.05
CA PRO A 248 9.52 4.21 29.39
C PRO A 248 9.36 2.69 29.60
N PRO A 249 9.55 2.19 30.84
CA PRO A 249 9.40 0.76 31.14
C PRO A 249 8.00 0.23 30.77
N ALA A 250 7.98 -0.79 29.91
CA ALA A 250 6.77 -1.45 29.46
C ALA A 250 6.90 -2.98 29.42
N ARG A 251 5.75 -3.67 29.47
CA ARG A 251 5.68 -5.16 29.38
C ARG A 251 5.89 -5.66 27.94
N ALA A 252 5.61 -4.83 26.94
CA ALA A 252 5.82 -5.10 25.53
C ALA A 252 6.22 -3.84 24.72
N TYR A 253 7.06 -4.02 23.71
CA TYR A 253 7.51 -2.98 22.79
C TYR A 253 7.23 -3.43 21.35
N LEU A 254 6.41 -2.66 20.61
CA LEU A 254 6.05 -2.95 19.24
C LEU A 254 6.70 -1.94 18.31
N PHE A 255 7.37 -2.41 17.26
CA PHE A 255 8.03 -1.53 16.30
C PHE A 255 7.27 -1.49 14.98
N ASP A 256 6.75 -0.33 14.61
CA ASP A 256 6.29 -0.02 13.25
C ASP A 256 7.46 0.52 12.41
N THR A 257 8.57 -0.21 12.45
CA THR A 257 9.83 0.14 11.77
C THR A 257 10.27 -0.96 10.81
N SER A 258 11.34 -0.72 10.05
CA SER A 258 11.99 -1.77 9.29
C SER A 258 12.67 -2.79 10.22
N PRO A 259 12.87 -4.05 9.80
CA PRO A 259 13.49 -5.08 10.65
C PRO A 259 14.92 -4.71 11.09
N HIS A 260 15.69 -4.04 10.23
CA HIS A 260 17.04 -3.57 10.57
C HIS A 260 17.01 -2.41 11.57
N ALA A 261 16.05 -1.49 11.46
CA ALA A 261 15.86 -0.43 12.45
C ALA A 261 15.48 -1.01 13.82
N LEU A 262 14.53 -1.95 13.87
CA LEU A 262 14.18 -2.67 15.11
C LEU A 262 15.39 -3.41 15.68
N ALA A 263 16.17 -4.12 14.85
CA ALA A 263 17.33 -4.88 15.33
C ALA A 263 18.40 -3.96 15.94
N ARG A 264 18.60 -2.77 15.36
CA ARG A 264 19.50 -1.74 15.87
C ARG A 264 19.00 -1.15 17.19
N ILE A 265 17.76 -0.66 17.23
CA ILE A 265 17.21 0.05 18.40
C ILE A 265 17.02 -0.90 19.60
N ALA A 266 16.52 -2.11 19.36
CA ALA A 266 16.27 -3.10 20.41
C ALA A 266 17.47 -4.01 20.74
N GLY A 267 18.64 -3.76 20.15
CA GLY A 267 19.86 -4.52 20.47
C GLY A 267 19.78 -6.02 20.13
N LEU A 268 19.01 -6.42 19.11
CA LEU A 268 18.84 -7.85 18.73
C LEU A 268 20.06 -8.44 18.00
N GLY A 269 21.07 -7.61 17.73
CA GLY A 269 22.27 -7.94 16.97
C GLY A 269 22.12 -7.73 15.46
N ALA A 270 23.24 -7.39 14.81
CA ALA A 270 23.29 -7.09 13.37
C ALA A 270 22.81 -8.23 12.46
N ARG A 271 22.79 -9.47 12.97
CA ARG A 271 22.37 -10.67 12.24
C ARG A 271 20.96 -11.16 12.62
N ALA A 272 20.10 -10.29 13.19
CA ALA A 272 18.72 -10.68 13.51
C ALA A 272 17.87 -10.99 12.26
N TYR A 273 18.13 -10.30 11.15
CA TYR A 273 17.40 -10.44 9.87
C TYR A 273 18.33 -10.54 8.65
N PRO A 274 19.27 -11.51 8.63
CA PRO A 274 20.37 -11.52 7.65
C PRO A 274 19.91 -11.77 6.20
N ASN A 275 18.72 -12.34 6.04
CA ASN A 275 18.13 -12.66 4.73
C ASN A 275 17.07 -11.64 4.28
N TYR A 276 16.82 -10.59 5.07
CA TYR A 276 15.79 -9.61 4.74
C TYR A 276 16.32 -8.60 3.71
N ARG A 277 15.66 -8.53 2.55
CA ARG A 277 16.09 -7.67 1.44
C ARG A 277 15.09 -6.55 1.21
N TYR A 278 15.58 -5.33 1.02
CA TYR A 278 14.77 -4.23 0.51
C TYR A 278 14.67 -4.33 -1.02
N GLY A 279 13.52 -3.88 -1.53
CA GLY A 279 13.16 -3.97 -2.94
C GLY A 279 13.60 -2.79 -3.78
N ALA A 280 13.15 -2.80 -5.03
CA ALA A 280 13.20 -1.64 -5.91
C ALA A 280 12.37 -0.48 -5.33
N SER A 281 12.64 0.72 -5.84
CA SER A 281 12.08 1.98 -5.35
C SER A 281 11.10 2.58 -6.37
N VAL A 282 10.58 3.76 -6.04
CA VAL A 282 9.84 4.63 -6.95
C VAL A 282 10.53 5.98 -7.12
N PHE A 283 10.25 6.64 -8.23
CA PHE A 283 10.45 8.07 -8.44
C PHE A 283 9.07 8.70 -8.61
N LYS A 284 8.68 9.57 -7.67
CA LYS A 284 7.33 10.14 -7.58
C LYS A 284 7.34 11.64 -7.89
N LEU A 285 6.28 12.07 -8.55
CA LEU A 285 5.98 13.46 -8.88
C LEU A 285 4.59 13.81 -8.38
N ASP A 286 4.50 14.90 -7.63
CA ASP A 286 3.26 15.52 -7.16
C ASP A 286 3.07 16.86 -7.89
N TYR A 287 1.91 17.09 -8.48
CA TYR A 287 1.61 18.22 -9.36
C TYR A 287 0.47 19.06 -8.80
N ALA A 288 0.67 20.38 -8.74
CA ALA A 288 -0.41 21.36 -8.72
C ALA A 288 -0.75 21.71 -10.18
N LEU A 289 -2.02 21.58 -10.55
CA LEU A 289 -2.49 21.74 -11.92
C LEU A 289 -3.54 22.84 -12.04
N ASP A 290 -3.52 23.55 -13.18
CA ASP A 290 -4.53 24.54 -13.60
C ASP A 290 -5.75 23.90 -14.28
N GLY A 291 -6.26 22.83 -13.68
CA GLY A 291 -7.39 22.06 -14.22
C GLY A 291 -7.15 20.55 -14.16
N PRO A 292 -8.17 19.76 -14.53
CA PRO A 292 -8.06 18.30 -14.54
C PRO A 292 -7.10 17.83 -15.64
N VAL A 293 -6.48 16.66 -15.46
CA VAL A 293 -5.60 16.07 -16.48
C VAL A 293 -6.41 15.81 -17.76
N PRO A 294 -5.97 16.31 -18.93
CA PRO A 294 -6.75 16.28 -20.17
C PRO A 294 -6.59 14.94 -20.90
N TRP A 295 -6.85 13.82 -20.22
CA TRP A 295 -6.72 12.49 -20.82
C TRP A 295 -7.48 12.39 -22.14
N ALA A 296 -6.88 11.80 -23.17
CA ALA A 296 -7.55 11.55 -24.44
C ALA A 296 -8.71 10.57 -24.28
N SER A 297 -8.60 9.63 -23.34
CA SER A 297 -9.67 8.68 -23.01
C SER A 297 -10.66 9.28 -22.01
N GLU A 298 -11.95 9.23 -22.36
CA GLU A 298 -13.04 9.65 -21.47
C GLU A 298 -13.05 8.84 -20.16
N ALA A 299 -12.83 7.53 -20.24
CA ALA A 299 -12.80 6.66 -19.06
C ALA A 299 -11.69 7.06 -18.07
N ALA A 300 -10.55 7.53 -18.56
CA ALA A 300 -9.44 7.99 -17.73
C ALA A 300 -9.72 9.31 -17.02
N ARG A 301 -10.52 10.20 -17.63
CA ARG A 301 -10.99 11.45 -16.97
C ARG A 301 -11.89 11.16 -15.76
N ARG A 302 -12.56 10.01 -15.76
CA ARG A 302 -13.51 9.58 -14.72
C ARG A 302 -12.90 8.61 -13.70
N ALA A 303 -11.65 8.20 -13.89
CA ALA A 303 -11.00 7.20 -13.06
C ALA A 303 -10.21 7.82 -11.91
N GLY A 304 -10.36 7.28 -10.70
CA GLY A 304 -9.56 7.72 -9.55
C GLY A 304 -8.08 7.37 -9.71
N THR A 305 -7.78 6.21 -10.30
CA THR A 305 -6.42 5.75 -10.63
C THR A 305 -6.26 5.54 -12.14
N VAL A 306 -5.15 6.00 -12.71
CA VAL A 306 -4.81 5.75 -14.12
C VAL A 306 -3.47 5.04 -14.20
N GLN A 307 -3.45 3.89 -14.90
CA GLN A 307 -2.24 3.09 -15.13
C GLN A 307 -1.74 3.33 -16.56
N LEU A 308 -0.48 3.73 -16.70
CA LEU A 308 0.13 4.01 -18.01
C LEU A 308 1.22 3.00 -18.35
N GLY A 309 0.89 2.07 -19.24
CA GLY A 309 1.82 1.13 -19.85
C GLY A 309 1.23 0.62 -21.16
N PRO A 310 1.84 0.88 -22.33
CA PRO A 310 1.19 0.65 -23.62
C PRO A 310 0.79 -0.80 -23.89
N GLY A 311 1.47 -1.78 -23.27
CA GLY A 311 1.08 -3.19 -23.36
C GLY A 311 1.67 -4.04 -22.23
N SER A 312 1.20 -5.29 -22.14
CA SER A 312 1.61 -6.22 -21.07
C SER A 312 3.10 -6.55 -21.08
N ARG A 313 3.70 -6.60 -22.29
CA ARG A 313 5.13 -6.88 -22.49
C ARG A 313 6.01 -5.74 -21.98
N ASP A 314 5.60 -4.50 -22.18
CA ASP A 314 6.37 -3.33 -21.74
C ASP A 314 6.33 -3.19 -20.22
N ILE A 315 5.17 -3.46 -19.60
CA ILE A 315 5.05 -3.53 -18.15
C ILE A 315 5.95 -4.64 -17.59
N SER A 316 5.93 -5.82 -18.20
CA SER A 316 6.78 -6.95 -17.79
C SER A 316 8.27 -6.61 -17.87
N ARG A 317 8.71 -5.95 -18.96
CA ARG A 317 10.09 -5.50 -19.16
C ARG A 317 10.48 -4.46 -18.10
N ALA A 318 9.68 -3.40 -17.94
CA ALA A 318 9.94 -2.35 -16.96
C ALA A 318 10.07 -2.90 -15.53
N LEU A 319 9.19 -3.82 -15.13
CA LEU A 319 9.26 -4.47 -13.82
C LEU A 319 10.52 -5.34 -13.68
N ALA A 320 10.90 -6.11 -14.70
CA ALA A 320 12.09 -6.95 -14.66
C ALA A 320 13.39 -6.13 -14.60
N ASP A 321 13.47 -5.03 -15.34
CA ASP A 321 14.65 -4.17 -15.40
C ASP A 321 14.94 -3.55 -14.02
N VAL A 322 13.92 -2.99 -13.36
CA VAL A 322 14.10 -2.34 -12.06
C VAL A 322 14.24 -3.32 -10.89
N SER A 323 13.45 -4.40 -10.86
CA SER A 323 13.38 -5.27 -9.67
C SER A 323 14.38 -6.43 -9.68
N ARG A 324 14.90 -6.79 -10.86
CA ARG A 324 15.85 -7.90 -11.01
C ARG A 324 17.19 -7.47 -11.56
N ARG A 325 17.23 -6.57 -12.55
CA ARG A 325 18.48 -6.19 -13.23
C ARG A 325 19.13 -4.93 -12.64
N GLY A 326 18.39 -4.13 -11.87
CA GLY A 326 18.86 -2.85 -11.34
C GLY A 326 19.06 -1.80 -12.43
N VAL A 327 18.37 -1.93 -13.57
CA VAL A 327 18.48 -1.03 -14.71
C VAL A 327 17.34 0.00 -14.65
N PRO A 328 17.62 1.31 -14.72
CA PRO A 328 16.58 2.34 -14.80
C PRO A 328 15.72 2.17 -16.06
N PRO A 329 14.39 2.35 -15.98
CA PRO A 329 13.52 2.12 -17.13
C PRO A 329 13.59 3.28 -18.12
N ALA A 330 13.79 2.97 -19.40
CA ALA A 330 13.67 3.96 -20.49
C ALA A 330 12.19 4.35 -20.75
N ASP A 331 11.27 3.40 -20.58
CA ASP A 331 9.82 3.62 -20.66
C ASP A 331 9.14 3.03 -19.40
N PRO A 332 9.06 3.81 -18.29
CA PRO A 332 8.54 3.31 -17.01
C PRO A 332 7.04 3.01 -17.09
N PHE A 333 6.59 1.90 -16.50
CA PHE A 333 5.18 1.75 -16.14
C PHE A 333 4.82 2.77 -15.06
N LEU A 334 3.77 3.55 -15.27
CA LEU A 334 3.33 4.58 -14.32
C LEU A 334 2.03 4.21 -13.65
N ILE A 335 1.94 4.53 -12.37
CA ILE A 335 0.71 4.52 -11.60
C ILE A 335 0.45 5.96 -11.19
N THR A 336 -0.80 6.39 -11.33
CA THR A 336 -1.20 7.77 -11.07
C THR A 336 -2.54 7.83 -10.37
N VAL A 337 -2.80 8.87 -9.57
CA VAL A 337 -4.09 9.07 -8.89
C VAL A 337 -4.54 10.51 -9.04
N GLN A 338 -5.86 10.71 -9.12
CA GLN A 338 -6.53 11.99 -9.31
C GLN A 338 -7.49 12.30 -8.14
N PRO A 339 -6.98 12.67 -6.93
CA PRO A 339 -7.83 12.86 -5.74
C PRO A 339 -8.88 13.97 -5.90
N SER A 340 -8.51 15.09 -6.53
CA SER A 340 -9.39 16.25 -6.71
C SER A 340 -10.63 15.98 -7.57
N LEU A 341 -10.72 14.85 -8.29
CA LEU A 341 -11.95 14.48 -9.00
C LEU A 341 -13.13 14.26 -8.06
N VAL A 342 -12.86 13.85 -6.82
CA VAL A 342 -13.91 13.51 -5.84
C VAL A 342 -13.77 14.24 -4.52
N ASP A 343 -12.65 14.93 -4.32
CA ASP A 343 -12.36 15.70 -3.12
C ASP A 343 -11.91 17.13 -3.48
N PRO A 344 -12.86 18.07 -3.61
CA PRO A 344 -12.56 19.46 -3.92
C PRO A 344 -11.68 20.14 -2.87
N ALA A 345 -11.63 19.63 -1.62
CA ALA A 345 -10.80 20.21 -0.57
C ALA A 345 -9.29 20.01 -0.78
N ARG A 346 -8.90 19.25 -1.82
CA ARG A 346 -7.49 18.94 -2.10
C ARG A 346 -6.74 20.04 -2.86
N ALA A 347 -7.45 20.96 -3.48
CA ALA A 347 -6.88 22.05 -4.27
C ALA A 347 -7.80 23.28 -4.25
N PRO A 348 -7.30 24.49 -4.57
CA PRO A 348 -8.14 25.66 -4.78
C PRO A 348 -9.19 25.45 -5.88
N GLU A 349 -10.23 26.27 -5.89
CA GLU A 349 -11.32 26.18 -6.88
C GLU A 349 -10.80 26.22 -8.32
N GLY A 350 -11.29 25.29 -9.16
CA GLY A 350 -10.86 25.13 -10.55
C GLY A 350 -9.48 24.49 -10.74
N LYS A 351 -8.72 24.25 -9.67
CA LYS A 351 -7.39 23.63 -9.69
C LYS A 351 -7.45 22.18 -9.24
N HIS A 352 -6.41 21.41 -9.55
CA HIS A 352 -6.34 19.99 -9.20
C HIS A 352 -4.98 19.61 -8.63
N VAL A 353 -4.97 18.62 -7.73
CA VAL A 353 -3.77 17.83 -7.44
C VAL A 353 -3.78 16.54 -8.23
N PHE A 354 -2.60 16.14 -8.67
CA PHE A 354 -2.37 14.90 -9.41
C PHE A 354 -0.98 14.39 -9.03
N TRP A 355 -0.81 13.07 -8.96
CA TRP A 355 0.52 12.50 -8.81
C TRP A 355 0.74 11.31 -9.72
N ALA A 356 2.00 11.10 -10.08
CA ALA A 356 2.46 9.95 -10.84
C ALA A 356 3.74 9.41 -10.22
N TYR A 357 3.92 8.09 -10.21
CA TYR A 357 5.24 7.51 -9.97
C TYR A 357 5.59 6.45 -11.02
N GLY A 358 6.88 6.35 -11.29
CA GLY A 358 7.50 5.24 -12.01
C GLY A 358 8.38 4.41 -11.08
N HIS A 359 8.56 3.14 -11.40
CA HIS A 359 9.48 2.27 -10.67
C HIS A 359 10.93 2.56 -11.05
N VAL A 360 11.86 2.48 -10.10
CA VAL A 360 13.30 2.67 -10.31
C VAL A 360 14.10 1.68 -9.47
N PRO A 361 15.39 1.42 -9.80
CA PRO A 361 16.22 0.57 -8.97
C PRO A 361 16.34 1.07 -7.52
N HIS A 362 16.66 0.14 -6.61
CA HIS A 362 16.95 0.45 -5.22
C HIS A 362 18.08 1.48 -5.11
N GLY A 363 17.86 2.57 -4.36
CA GLY A 363 18.86 3.61 -4.14
C GLY A 363 19.28 4.40 -5.39
N TRP A 364 18.49 4.38 -6.46
CA TRP A 364 18.81 5.09 -7.69
C TRP A 364 18.80 6.63 -7.52
N GLU A 365 19.73 7.33 -8.15
CA GLU A 365 19.98 8.78 -7.94
C GLU A 365 19.71 9.66 -9.18
N GLY A 366 18.97 9.17 -10.17
CA GLY A 366 18.63 9.96 -11.36
C GLY A 366 17.29 10.70 -11.27
N ASP A 367 16.91 11.31 -12.40
CA ASP A 367 15.66 12.06 -12.56
C ASP A 367 14.79 11.46 -13.67
N LEU A 368 13.55 11.09 -13.33
CA LEU A 368 12.55 10.58 -14.29
C LEU A 368 11.52 11.63 -14.72
N THR A 369 11.64 12.89 -14.28
CA THR A 369 10.64 13.95 -14.50
C THR A 369 10.24 14.08 -15.96
N ASP A 370 11.20 14.35 -16.83
CA ASP A 370 10.92 14.54 -18.26
C ASP A 370 10.35 13.28 -18.93
N VAL A 371 10.82 12.09 -18.51
CA VAL A 371 10.36 10.80 -19.05
C VAL A 371 8.89 10.56 -18.66
N ILE A 372 8.55 10.80 -17.39
CA ILE A 372 7.20 10.67 -16.87
C ILE A 372 6.27 11.67 -17.56
N GLU A 373 6.65 12.95 -17.62
CA GLU A 373 5.81 13.97 -18.23
C GLU A 373 5.62 13.74 -19.73
N ARG A 374 6.65 13.31 -20.48
CA ARG A 374 6.49 12.95 -21.90
C ARG A 374 5.50 11.80 -22.07
N LYS A 375 5.53 10.83 -21.17
CA LYS A 375 4.61 9.69 -21.20
C LYS A 375 3.18 10.13 -20.91
N ILE A 376 2.96 10.98 -19.91
CA ILE A 376 1.63 11.51 -19.59
C ILE A 376 1.11 12.35 -20.75
N GLU A 377 1.93 13.25 -21.30
CA GLU A 377 1.60 14.10 -22.47
C GLU A 377 1.10 13.27 -23.68
N ARG A 378 1.70 12.09 -23.92
CA ARG A 378 1.27 11.18 -25.00
C ARG A 378 -0.18 10.70 -24.84
N PHE A 379 -0.66 10.53 -23.60
CA PHE A 379 -2.02 10.06 -23.30
C PHE A 379 -2.97 11.19 -22.85
N ALA A 380 -2.43 12.36 -22.53
CA ALA A 380 -3.14 13.57 -22.12
C ALA A 380 -2.46 14.81 -22.76
N PRO A 381 -2.66 15.05 -24.06
CA PRO A 381 -2.09 16.23 -24.73
C PRO A 381 -2.54 17.53 -24.06
N GLY A 382 -1.60 18.44 -23.81
CA GLY A 382 -1.80 19.68 -23.05
C GLY A 382 -1.58 19.53 -21.54
N PHE A 383 -1.19 18.34 -21.04
CA PHE A 383 -0.93 18.13 -19.61
C PHE A 383 0.15 19.07 -19.07
N ARG A 384 1.26 19.22 -19.80
CA ARG A 384 2.40 20.04 -19.37
C ARG A 384 2.05 21.52 -19.21
N ASP A 385 1.14 22.01 -20.05
CA ASP A 385 0.70 23.40 -20.02
C ASP A 385 -0.14 23.72 -18.76
N LEU A 386 -0.70 22.69 -18.09
CA LEU A 386 -1.45 22.84 -16.84
C LEU A 386 -0.55 22.85 -15.59
N ILE A 387 0.74 22.53 -15.69
CA ILE A 387 1.59 22.37 -14.49
C ILE A 387 1.90 23.74 -13.89
N LEU A 388 1.30 24.03 -12.73
CA LEU A 388 1.60 25.23 -11.94
C LEU A 388 2.86 25.05 -11.09
N ALA A 389 3.02 23.86 -10.50
CA ALA A 389 4.19 23.49 -9.73
C ALA A 389 4.29 21.97 -9.61
N ARG A 390 5.52 21.48 -9.37
CA ARG A 390 5.81 20.06 -9.15
C ARG A 390 6.75 19.86 -7.98
N ALA A 391 6.55 18.76 -7.25
CA ALA A 391 7.45 18.27 -6.22
C ALA A 391 7.96 16.89 -6.63
N THR A 392 9.29 16.72 -6.60
CA THR A 392 9.96 15.48 -7.01
C THR A 392 10.46 14.71 -5.79
N ALA A 393 10.28 13.40 -5.80
CA ALA A 393 10.74 12.48 -4.75
C ALA A 393 11.32 11.21 -5.35
N GLY A 394 12.64 11.21 -5.56
CA GLY A 394 13.43 10.02 -5.86
C GLY A 394 13.80 9.20 -4.61
N PRO A 395 14.46 8.04 -4.79
CA PRO A 395 14.81 7.13 -3.70
C PRO A 395 15.53 7.77 -2.50
N PRO A 396 16.55 8.65 -2.67
CA PRO A 396 17.21 9.29 -1.54
C PRO A 396 16.28 10.20 -0.73
N ARG A 397 15.41 10.95 -1.40
CA ARG A 397 14.44 11.85 -0.74
C ARG A 397 13.36 11.06 0.00
N LEU A 398 12.90 9.94 -0.57
CA LEU A 398 11.96 9.04 0.10
C LEU A 398 12.57 8.42 1.37
N ALA A 399 13.82 7.97 1.30
CA ALA A 399 14.54 7.40 2.44
C ALA A 399 14.80 8.43 3.55
N ALA A 400 15.13 9.68 3.18
CA ALA A 400 15.31 10.77 4.14
C ALA A 400 14.01 11.15 4.86
N ARG A 401 12.87 11.05 4.15
CA ARG A 401 11.55 11.38 4.67
C ARG A 401 11.00 10.35 5.65
N ASN A 402 11.25 9.07 5.36
CA ASN A 402 10.81 7.97 6.20
C ASN A 402 11.92 6.91 6.26
N PRO A 403 12.58 6.71 7.42
CA PRO A 403 13.66 5.74 7.57
C PRO A 403 13.27 4.29 7.26
N ASN A 404 11.98 3.98 7.18
CA ASN A 404 11.51 2.67 6.74
C ASN A 404 11.63 2.44 5.22
N TYR A 405 11.76 3.51 4.43
CA TYR A 405 11.95 3.46 2.98
C TYR A 405 13.42 3.30 2.63
N VAL A 406 14.04 2.23 3.09
CA VAL A 406 15.47 1.96 2.86
C VAL A 406 15.73 1.85 1.36
N GLY A 407 16.61 2.72 0.84
CA GLY A 407 16.86 2.87 -0.59
C GLY A 407 15.62 3.25 -1.42
N GLY A 408 14.62 3.87 -0.78
CA GLY A 408 13.36 4.31 -1.36
C GLY A 408 12.28 3.23 -1.51
N ASP A 409 12.49 2.03 -0.96
CA ASP A 409 11.50 0.95 -0.97
C ASP A 409 10.27 1.27 -0.12
N ILE A 410 9.19 1.73 -0.76
CA ILE A 410 7.91 2.07 -0.12
C ILE A 410 7.16 0.86 0.46
N ALA A 411 7.56 -0.37 0.12
CA ALA A 411 6.97 -1.60 0.66
C ALA A 411 7.70 -2.11 1.93
N CYS A 412 8.79 -1.45 2.33
CA CYS A 412 9.64 -1.83 3.47
C CYS A 412 10.08 -3.31 3.41
N GLY A 413 10.38 -3.81 2.21
CA GLY A 413 10.82 -5.18 1.96
C GLY A 413 10.42 -5.66 0.58
N ALA A 414 11.39 -6.22 -0.15
CA ALA A 414 11.20 -6.76 -1.49
C ALA A 414 10.06 -7.77 -1.57
N ALA A 415 9.30 -7.71 -2.68
CA ALA A 415 8.30 -8.71 -3.06
C ALA A 415 8.92 -9.85 -3.90
N SER A 416 10.24 -10.05 -3.83
CA SER A 416 10.95 -11.08 -4.58
C SER A 416 10.95 -12.43 -3.87
N GLY A 417 10.96 -13.51 -4.66
CA GLY A 417 10.95 -14.88 -4.15
C GLY A 417 9.76 -15.15 -3.23
N LEU A 418 10.02 -15.80 -2.09
CA LEU A 418 9.00 -16.08 -1.07
C LEU A 418 8.92 -15.00 0.02
N GLN A 419 9.71 -13.91 -0.06
CA GLN A 419 9.78 -12.92 1.01
C GLN A 419 8.45 -12.20 1.22
N LEU A 420 7.65 -11.96 0.18
CA LEU A 420 6.32 -11.36 0.35
C LEU A 420 5.43 -12.18 1.30
N LEU A 421 5.52 -13.52 1.23
CA LEU A 421 4.71 -14.45 2.00
C LEU A 421 5.33 -14.77 3.38
N LEU A 422 6.66 -14.84 3.44
CA LEU A 422 7.40 -15.33 4.62
C LEU A 422 8.17 -14.21 5.34
N ARG A 423 7.85 -12.94 5.11
CA ARG A 423 8.46 -11.81 5.82
C ARG A 423 8.06 -11.82 7.32
N PRO A 424 8.89 -11.30 8.24
CA PRO A 424 10.28 -10.89 8.03
C PRO A 424 11.25 -12.09 7.99
N ARG A 425 10.79 -13.28 8.40
CA ARG A 425 11.52 -14.55 8.36
C ARG A 425 10.53 -15.72 8.28
N PRO A 426 10.91 -16.88 7.73
CA PRO A 426 10.05 -18.07 7.72
C PRO A 426 9.72 -18.55 9.14
N THR A 427 8.53 -18.21 9.65
CA THR A 427 8.06 -18.59 10.99
C THR A 427 6.53 -18.51 11.09
N LEU A 428 5.96 -19.24 12.05
CA LEU A 428 4.54 -19.15 12.41
C LEU A 428 4.24 -17.96 13.34
N HIS A 429 5.26 -17.29 13.87
CA HIS A 429 5.13 -16.14 14.77
C HIS A 429 5.90 -14.92 14.22
N PRO A 430 5.48 -14.35 13.07
CA PRO A 430 6.28 -13.34 12.35
C PRO A 430 6.37 -12.00 13.08
N TYR A 431 5.44 -11.75 14.02
CA TYR A 431 5.40 -10.53 14.81
C TYR A 431 6.31 -10.60 16.04
N ALA A 432 6.70 -11.80 16.49
CA ALA A 432 7.53 -11.98 17.68
C ALA A 432 9.03 -12.07 17.32
N THR A 433 9.86 -11.47 18.16
CA THR A 433 11.32 -11.54 18.03
C THR A 433 11.92 -12.54 19.02
N ARG A 434 13.26 -12.67 19.01
CA ARG A 434 13.97 -13.47 20.02
C ARG A 434 13.91 -12.86 21.42
N HIS A 435 13.73 -11.54 21.50
CA HIS A 435 13.52 -10.87 22.77
C HIS A 435 12.03 -10.97 23.13
N PRO A 436 11.66 -11.54 24.29
CA PRO A 436 10.28 -11.89 24.58
C PRO A 436 9.36 -10.66 24.63
N ALA A 437 9.86 -9.50 25.06
CA ALA A 437 9.08 -8.27 25.11
C ALA A 437 9.06 -7.46 23.81
N VAL A 438 9.79 -7.84 22.75
CA VAL A 438 9.92 -7.03 21.52
C VAL A 438 9.20 -7.67 20.34
N PHE A 439 8.40 -6.88 19.65
CA PHE A 439 7.54 -7.27 18.55
C PHE A 439 7.73 -6.34 17.34
N LEU A 440 7.51 -6.88 16.14
CA LEU A 440 7.49 -6.13 14.89
C LEU A 440 6.05 -6.06 14.39
N CYS A 441 5.58 -4.86 14.02
CA CYS A 441 4.20 -4.62 13.59
C CYS A 441 4.07 -3.87 12.26
N SER A 442 5.17 -3.68 11.53
CA SER A 442 5.20 -2.91 10.27
C SER A 442 4.82 -3.71 9.03
N SER A 443 4.84 -3.06 7.86
CA SER A 443 4.68 -3.70 6.53
C SER A 443 5.76 -4.73 6.19
N ALA A 444 6.82 -4.81 7.02
CA ALA A 444 7.79 -5.88 6.97
C ALA A 444 7.28 -7.21 7.55
N THR A 445 6.09 -7.22 8.15
CA THR A 445 5.37 -8.42 8.59
C THR A 445 4.17 -8.69 7.69
N PRO A 446 3.68 -9.93 7.62
CA PRO A 446 2.48 -10.26 6.87
C PRO A 446 1.27 -9.49 7.43
N PRO A 447 0.26 -9.16 6.62
CA PRO A 447 0.10 -9.54 5.20
C PRO A 447 0.92 -8.70 4.22
N GLY A 448 1.71 -7.73 4.69
CA GLY A 448 2.69 -7.01 3.89
C GLY A 448 2.36 -5.52 3.72
N PRO A 449 2.73 -4.91 2.58
CA PRO A 449 2.63 -3.48 2.38
C PRO A 449 1.20 -3.02 2.09
N GLY A 450 0.93 -1.76 2.44
CA GLY A 450 -0.34 -1.07 2.18
C GLY A 450 -0.91 -0.40 3.43
N VAL A 451 -1.80 0.57 3.23
CA VAL A 451 -2.48 1.29 4.32
C VAL A 451 -3.75 0.51 4.71
N HIS A 452 -3.57 -0.59 5.44
CA HIS A 452 -4.69 -1.43 5.90
C HIS A 452 -4.64 -1.76 7.40
N GLY A 453 -3.57 -1.44 8.14
CA GLY A 453 -3.48 -1.62 9.60
C GLY A 453 -3.36 -3.07 10.10
N MET A 454 -3.50 -4.06 9.21
CA MET A 454 -3.56 -5.49 9.60
C MET A 454 -2.28 -6.01 10.25
N SER A 455 -1.10 -5.53 9.84
CA SER A 455 0.17 -5.91 10.50
C SER A 455 0.17 -5.47 11.97
N GLY A 456 -0.32 -4.25 12.21
CA GLY A 456 -0.56 -3.72 13.56
C GLY A 456 -1.57 -4.54 14.36
N HIS A 457 -2.72 -4.82 13.75
CA HIS A 457 -3.78 -5.63 14.37
C HIS A 457 -3.30 -7.02 14.77
N ASN A 458 -2.58 -7.71 13.89
CA ASN A 458 -2.09 -9.06 14.15
C ASN A 458 -0.95 -9.05 15.20
N ALA A 459 -0.07 -8.05 15.17
CA ALA A 459 0.96 -7.88 16.21
C ALA A 459 0.36 -7.60 17.59
N ALA A 460 -0.68 -6.75 17.68
CA ALA A 460 -1.41 -6.50 18.92
C ALA A 460 -2.02 -7.79 19.50
N ARG A 461 -2.55 -8.67 18.64
CA ARG A 461 -3.03 -9.99 19.07
C ARG A 461 -1.90 -10.87 19.62
N ALA A 462 -0.74 -10.87 18.98
CA ALA A 462 0.43 -11.63 19.46
C ALA A 462 0.92 -11.11 20.82
N VAL A 463 0.96 -9.79 21.00
CA VAL A 463 1.29 -9.15 22.29
C VAL A 463 0.28 -9.53 23.36
N TRP A 464 -1.02 -9.42 23.07
CA TRP A 464 -2.07 -9.80 24.03
C TRP A 464 -1.95 -11.25 24.49
N GLN A 465 -1.70 -12.18 23.57
CA GLN A 465 -1.48 -13.59 23.89
C GLN A 465 -0.23 -13.78 24.77
N ALA A 466 0.87 -13.09 24.44
CA ALA A 466 2.11 -13.18 25.20
C ALA A 466 1.97 -12.63 26.63
N LEU A 467 1.27 -11.50 26.81
CA LEU A 467 1.02 -10.92 28.13
C LEU A 467 0.16 -11.84 28.99
N ARG A 468 -0.95 -12.36 28.44
CA ARG A 468 -1.81 -13.32 29.17
C ARG A 468 -1.08 -14.60 29.56
N ALA A 469 -0.21 -15.12 28.70
CA ALA A 469 0.57 -16.31 29.01
C ALA A 469 1.57 -16.07 30.16
N ARG A 470 2.12 -14.86 30.28
CA ARG A 470 2.99 -14.49 31.40
C ARG A 470 2.20 -14.30 32.68
N ASP A 471 1.05 -13.64 32.61
CA ASP A 471 0.19 -13.42 33.78
C ASP A 471 -0.35 -14.73 34.35
N ALA A 472 -0.54 -15.76 33.51
CA ALA A 472 -0.93 -17.10 33.96
C ALA A 472 0.22 -17.96 34.49
N ALA A 473 1.48 -17.54 34.27
CA ALA A 473 2.67 -18.25 34.74
C ALA A 473 3.25 -17.65 36.05
N GLN A 474 2.71 -16.52 36.49
CA GLN A 474 2.95 -15.89 37.80
C GLN A 474 1.85 -16.33 38.76
#